data_AF-A0ABD2Z1D7-F1
#
_entry.id   AF-A0ABD2Z1D7-F1
#
_cell.length_a   1.000
_cell.length_b   1.000
_cell.length_c   1.000
_cell.angle_alpha   90.00
_cell.angle_beta   90.00
_cell.angle_gamma   90.00
#
_symmetry.space_group_name_H-M   'P 1'
#
loop_
_entity.id
_entity.type
_entity.pdbx_description
1 polymer ?
#
loop_
_entity_poly.entity_id
_entity_poly.type
_entity_poly.pdbx_seq_one_letter_code
_entity_poly.pdbx_strand_id
1 'polypeptide(L)'
;MLEFCVSSFLLLFVGWNIWKGINRMIYEDAKISFAQLIHAVLATIKAISLAYPFVGNKSRLHIVVRADSSMPCLSMRPANILPLTWKSPPQGWNKLNLDGAVKWDGRSLGGGIIRD
;
A
#
# COMPACT_ATOMS: atom_id res chain seq x y z
N MET A 1 -18.81 -0.99 17.64
CA MET A 1 -18.69 -1.17 16.18
C MET A 1 -17.60 -0.21 15.73
N LEU A 2 -16.39 -0.70 15.43
CA LEU A 2 -15.28 0.16 15.03
C LEU A 2 -15.56 0.68 13.61
N GLU A 3 -15.92 1.95 13.48
CA GLU A 3 -15.96 2.64 12.19
C GLU A 3 -14.53 2.89 11.73
N PHE A 4 -13.92 1.86 11.17
CA PHE A 4 -12.59 1.98 10.58
C PHE A 4 -12.68 2.80 9.29
N CYS A 5 -11.90 3.88 9.24
CA CYS A 5 -11.82 4.74 8.06
C CYS A 5 -11.17 3.96 6.91
N VAL A 6 -11.98 3.55 5.94
CA VAL A 6 -11.58 2.78 4.74
C VAL A 6 -10.37 3.42 4.03
N SER A 7 -10.25 4.75 4.09
CA SER A 7 -9.14 5.53 3.54
C SER A 7 -7.76 5.09 4.05
N SER A 8 -7.64 4.82 5.35
CA SER A 8 -6.37 4.41 5.97
C SER A 8 -5.99 2.98 5.59
N PHE A 9 -6.98 2.12 5.37
CA PHE A 9 -6.78 0.73 4.96
C PHE A 9 -6.39 0.60 3.48
N LEU A 10 -6.92 1.46 2.61
CA LEU A 10 -6.54 1.45 1.19
C LEU A 10 -5.05 1.68 1.00
N LEU A 11 -4.47 2.64 1.71
CA LEU A 11 -3.03 2.90 1.65
C LEU A 11 -2.21 1.69 2.12
N LEU A 12 -2.68 0.96 3.13
CA LEU A 12 -2.07 -0.28 3.58
C LEU A 12 -2.13 -1.36 2.50
N PHE A 13 -3.26 -1.54 1.81
CA PHE A 13 -3.38 -2.56 0.75
C PHE A 13 -2.63 -2.19 -0.53
N VAL A 14 -2.56 -0.90 -0.87
CA VAL A 14 -1.72 -0.39 -1.95
C VAL A 14 -0.25 -0.65 -1.62
N GLY A 15 0.20 -0.20 -0.44
CA GLY A 15 1.57 -0.41 0.03
C GLY A 15 1.96 -1.88 0.11
N TRP A 16 1.06 -2.74 0.60
CA TRP A 16 1.25 -4.19 0.67
C TRP A 16 1.47 -4.83 -0.70
N ASN A 17 0.66 -4.46 -1.70
CA ASN A 17 0.82 -5.00 -3.05
C ASN A 17 2.07 -4.45 -3.76
N ILE A 18 2.44 -3.19 -3.51
CA ILE A 18 3.72 -2.62 -3.98
C ILE A 18 4.89 -3.38 -3.38
N TRP A 19 4.90 -3.56 -2.05
CA TRP A 19 5.96 -4.26 -1.33
C TRP A 19 6.11 -5.71 -1.81
N LYS A 20 5.00 -6.45 -1.96
CA LYS A 20 5.02 -7.79 -2.56
C LYS A 20 5.60 -7.77 -3.97
N GLY A 21 5.18 -6.80 -4.80
CA GLY A 21 5.69 -6.67 -6.16
C GLY A 21 7.21 -6.47 -6.19
N ILE A 22 7.72 -5.54 -5.38
CA ILE A 22 9.16 -5.27 -5.26
C ILE A 22 9.92 -6.51 -4.79
N ASN A 23 9.43 -7.24 -3.79
CA ASN A 23 10.10 -8.46 -3.33
C ASN A 23 10.15 -9.55 -4.41
N ARG A 24 9.09 -9.71 -5.21
CA ARG A 24 9.11 -10.68 -6.31
C ARG A 24 10.11 -10.28 -7.39
N MET A 25 10.25 -8.99 -7.67
CA MET A 25 11.29 -8.52 -8.60
C MET A 25 12.71 -8.78 -8.07
N ILE A 26 12.95 -8.60 -6.77
CA ILE A 26 14.28 -8.74 -6.16
C ILE A 26 14.67 -10.21 -5.96
N TYR A 27 13.74 -11.03 -5.46
CA TYR A 27 14.05 -12.39 -4.98
C TYR A 27 13.57 -13.51 -5.90
N GLU A 28 12.62 -13.24 -6.80
CA GLU A 28 12.04 -14.25 -7.71
C GLU A 28 12.36 -13.96 -9.19
N ASP A 29 13.20 -12.95 -9.49
CA ASP A 29 13.48 -12.44 -10.85
C ASP A 29 12.19 -12.16 -11.67
N ALA A 30 11.10 -11.84 -10.98
CA ALA A 30 9.82 -11.61 -11.61
C ALA A 30 9.78 -10.22 -12.26
N LYS A 31 9.22 -10.10 -13.47
CA LYS A 31 8.95 -8.80 -14.08
C LYS A 31 7.50 -8.42 -13.85
N ILE A 32 7.26 -7.43 -12.98
CA ILE A 32 5.91 -6.96 -12.67
C ILE A 32 5.67 -5.62 -13.35
N SER A 33 4.64 -5.57 -14.19
CA SER A 33 4.21 -4.33 -14.83
C SER A 33 3.33 -3.50 -13.88
N PHE A 34 3.28 -2.19 -14.12
CA PHE A 34 2.41 -1.28 -13.36
C PHE A 34 0.93 -1.67 -13.46
N ALA A 35 0.49 -2.16 -14.62
CA ALA A 35 -0.87 -2.66 -14.82
C ALA A 35 -1.17 -3.88 -13.93
N GLN A 36 -0.23 -4.83 -13.86
CA GLN A 36 -0.38 -6.01 -12.98
C GLN A 36 -0.45 -5.61 -11.50
N LEU A 37 0.32 -4.60 -11.09
CA LEU A 37 0.28 -4.06 -9.74
C LEU A 37 -1.09 -3.43 -9.42
N ILE A 38 -1.63 -2.60 -10.33
CA ILE A 38 -2.98 -2.02 -10.18
C ILE A 38 -4.02 -3.12 -10.07
N HIS A 39 -3.97 -4.13 -10.95
CA HIS A 39 -4.89 -5.26 -10.89
C HIS A 39 -4.81 -6.02 -9.56
N ALA A 40 -3.60 -6.24 -9.02
CA ALA A 40 -3.42 -6.90 -7.73
C ALA A 40 -4.01 -6.09 -6.56
N VAL A 41 -3.85 -4.76 -6.58
CA VAL A 41 -4.47 -3.85 -5.61
C VAL A 41 -6.00 -3.93 -5.69
N LEU A 42 -6.56 -3.78 -6.89
CA LEU A 42 -8.01 -3.82 -7.09
C LEU A 42 -8.62 -5.18 -6.71
N ALA A 43 -7.95 -6.28 -7.07
CA ALA A 43 -8.36 -7.63 -6.68
C ALA A 43 -8.37 -7.79 -5.16
N THR A 44 -7.35 -7.26 -4.47
CA THR A 44 -7.27 -7.29 -3.00
C THR A 44 -8.43 -6.50 -2.38
N ILE A 45 -8.68 -5.28 -2.86
CA ILE A 45 -9.78 -4.44 -2.39
C ILE A 45 -11.13 -5.12 -2.60
N LYS A 46 -11.34 -5.72 -3.78
CA LYS A 46 -12.57 -6.46 -4.10
C LYS A 46 -12.76 -7.66 -3.18
N ALA A 47 -11.71 -8.46 -2.95
CA ALA A 47 -11.77 -9.59 -2.04
C ALA A 47 -12.14 -9.17 -0.61
N ILE A 48 -11.58 -8.05 -0.14
CA ILE A 48 -11.91 -7.50 1.18
C ILE A 48 -13.36 -7.00 1.21
N SER A 49 -13.83 -6.32 0.17
CA SER A 49 -15.23 -5.85 0.12
C SER A 49 -16.24 -6.99 0.10
N LEU A 50 -15.87 -8.15 -0.45
CA LEU A 50 -16.72 -9.35 -0.45
C LEU A 50 -16.72 -10.02 0.92
N ALA A 51 -15.58 -10.09 1.59
CA ALA A 51 -15.45 -10.69 2.91
C ALA A 51 -16.01 -9.80 4.04
N TYR A 52 -15.83 -8.49 3.90
CA TYR A 52 -16.26 -7.47 4.86
C TYR A 52 -16.90 -6.32 4.07
N PRO A 53 -18.21 -6.39 3.82
CA PRO A 53 -18.93 -5.33 3.11
C PRO A 53 -18.63 -3.98 3.75
N PHE A 54 -18.09 -3.04 2.97
CA PHE A 54 -17.78 -1.71 3.47
C PHE A 54 -19.07 -1.00 3.86
N VAL A 55 -19.37 -0.92 5.15
CA VAL A 55 -20.49 -0.15 5.68
C VAL A 55 -20.00 1.28 5.88
N GLY A 56 -20.05 2.08 4.80
CA GLY A 56 -19.56 3.46 4.80
C GLY A 56 -20.59 4.43 4.26
N ASN A 57 -20.80 5.54 4.98
CA ASN A 57 -21.63 6.65 4.54
C ASN A 57 -21.18 7.13 3.14
N LYS A 58 -22.13 7.31 2.23
CA LYS A 58 -21.95 7.41 0.77
C LYS A 58 -20.87 8.41 0.32
N SER A 59 -20.53 9.40 1.15
CA SER A 59 -19.64 10.51 0.82
C SER A 59 -18.14 10.17 0.73
N ARG A 60 -17.63 9.14 1.42
CA ARG A 60 -16.18 8.86 1.49
C ARG A 60 -15.71 7.62 0.71
N LEU A 61 -16.65 6.78 0.26
CA LEU A 61 -16.37 5.53 -0.47
C LEU A 61 -16.19 5.73 -1.99
N HIS A 62 -16.35 6.97 -2.49
CA HIS A 62 -16.28 7.29 -3.92
C HIS A 62 -14.87 7.16 -4.54
N ILE A 63 -13.81 7.05 -3.73
CA ILE A 63 -12.43 6.97 -4.25
C ILE A 63 -12.09 5.55 -4.73
N VAL A 64 -12.84 4.52 -4.32
CA VAL A 64 -12.45 3.12 -4.51
C VAL A 64 -13.19 2.43 -5.66
N VAL A 65 -14.38 2.90 -6.00
CA VAL A 65 -15.30 2.22 -6.94
C VAL A 65 -15.37 2.97 -8.28
N ARG A 66 -14.21 3.37 -8.82
CA ARG A 66 -14.08 3.96 -10.17
C ARG A 66 -13.28 3.10 -11.13
N ALA A 67 -12.98 1.86 -10.76
CA ALA A 67 -12.37 0.88 -11.65
C ALA A 67 -13.41 0.11 -12.49
N ASP A 68 -14.70 0.36 -12.27
CA ASP A 68 -15.79 -0.07 -13.16
C ASP A 68 -16.36 1.16 -13.86
N SER A 69 -16.48 1.08 -15.18
CA SER A 69 -16.47 2.17 -16.16
C SER A 69 -17.73 3.06 -16.24
N SER A 70 -18.46 3.27 -15.15
CA SER A 70 -19.74 4.01 -15.16
C SER A 70 -19.79 5.26 -14.26
N MET A 71 -18.66 5.76 -13.76
CA MET A 71 -18.62 6.92 -12.85
C MET A 71 -17.86 8.12 -13.44
N PRO A 72 -18.50 9.30 -13.62
CA PRO A 72 -17.93 10.43 -14.34
C PRO A 72 -16.79 11.03 -13.52
N CYS A 73 -15.58 11.16 -14.09
CA CYS A 73 -14.38 11.64 -13.41
C CYS A 73 -14.20 13.17 -13.53
N LEU A 74 -13.96 13.84 -12.40
CA LEU A 74 -13.47 15.21 -12.37
C LEU A 74 -11.94 15.18 -12.33
N SER A 75 -11.32 15.89 -13.27
CA SER A 75 -9.87 16.03 -13.48
C SER A 75 -9.13 16.47 -12.21
N MET A 76 -8.11 15.71 -11.79
CA MET A 76 -7.20 16.10 -10.72
C MET A 76 -6.02 16.90 -11.29
N ARG A 77 -5.72 18.05 -10.67
CA ARG A 77 -4.55 18.87 -10.99
C ARG A 77 -3.24 18.14 -10.63
N PRO A 78 -2.14 18.37 -11.37
CA PRO A 78 -0.86 17.72 -11.09
C PRO A 78 -0.30 18.17 -9.74
N ALA A 79 0.05 17.19 -8.90
CA ALA A 79 0.79 17.43 -7.66
C ALA A 79 2.30 17.48 -7.96
N ASN A 80 3.04 18.34 -7.26
CA ASN A 80 4.50 18.36 -7.32
C ASN A 80 5.05 17.09 -6.67
N ILE A 81 5.50 16.14 -7.49
CA ILE A 81 6.14 14.90 -7.04
C ILE A 81 7.64 15.17 -6.90
N LEU A 82 8.17 15.05 -5.69
CA LEU A 82 9.62 14.99 -5.44
C LEU A 82 10.10 13.54 -5.65
N PRO A 83 11.01 13.28 -6.60
CA PRO A 83 11.54 11.94 -6.83
C PRO A 83 12.55 11.59 -5.73
N LEU A 84 12.11 10.81 -4.74
CA LEU A 84 12.99 10.18 -3.76
C LEU A 84 13.41 8.80 -4.30
N THR A 85 14.70 8.64 -4.59
CA THR A 85 15.27 7.35 -5.00
C THR A 85 16.20 6.81 -3.91
N TRP A 86 16.06 5.52 -3.60
CA TRP A 86 16.98 4.83 -2.70
C TRP A 86 18.30 4.56 -3.42
N LYS A 87 19.42 4.92 -2.79
CA LYS A 87 20.77 4.52 -3.23
C LYS A 87 21.29 3.43 -2.29
N SER A 88 22.02 2.46 -2.86
CA SER A 88 22.73 1.47 -2.06
C SER A 88 23.76 2.18 -1.15
N PRO A 89 23.92 1.74 0.11
CA PRO A 89 24.95 2.29 0.97
C PRO A 89 26.36 1.99 0.41
N PRO A 90 27.36 2.83 0.72
CA PRO A 90 28.75 2.60 0.32
C PRO A 90 29.34 1.32 0.93
N GLN A 91 30.41 0.81 0.35
CA GLN A 91 31.12 -0.36 0.86
C GLN A 91 31.64 -0.13 2.29
N GLY A 92 31.48 -1.13 3.17
CA GLY A 92 31.85 -1.05 4.59
C GLY A 92 30.75 -0.53 5.53
N TRP A 93 29.54 -0.28 5.00
CA TRP A 93 28.38 0.12 5.79
C TRP A 93 27.47 -1.08 6.06
N ASN A 94 27.09 -1.26 7.32
CA ASN A 94 26.10 -2.27 7.69
C ASN A 94 24.67 -1.74 7.46
N LYS A 95 23.80 -2.57 6.91
CA LYS A 95 22.38 -2.27 6.71
C LYS A 95 21.62 -2.49 8.01
N LEU A 96 21.10 -1.41 8.60
CA LEU A 96 20.17 -1.48 9.72
C LEU A 96 18.73 -1.55 9.19
N ASN A 97 18.08 -2.69 9.35
CA ASN A 97 16.65 -2.82 9.10
C ASN A 97 15.91 -2.65 10.43
N LEU A 98 15.02 -1.66 10.52
CA LEU A 98 14.14 -1.46 11.66
C LEU A 98 12.71 -1.79 11.26
N ASP A 99 11.96 -2.39 12.17
CA ASP A 99 10.53 -2.59 12.04
C ASP A 99 9.82 -2.23 13.35
N GLY A 100 8.56 -1.84 13.24
CA GLY A 100 7.75 -1.40 14.36
C GLY A 100 6.35 -1.98 14.28
N ALA A 101 5.85 -2.47 15.42
CA ALA A 101 4.48 -2.89 15.58
C ALA A 101 3.76 -1.97 16.57
N VAL A 102 2.53 -1.58 16.24
CA VAL A 102 1.64 -0.88 17.18
C VAL A 102 0.44 -1.75 17.47
N LYS A 103 0.09 -1.87 18.75
CA LYS A 103 -1.16 -2.46 19.19
C LYS A 103 -2.28 -1.44 19.05
N TRP A 104 -3.50 -1.96 18.92
CA TRP A 104 -4.72 -1.16 18.83
C TRP A 104 -4.99 -0.29 20.07
N ASP A 105 -4.38 -0.62 21.21
CA ASP A 105 -4.45 0.13 22.47
C ASP A 105 -3.37 1.22 22.60
N GLY A 106 -2.65 1.51 21.51
CA GLY A 106 -1.64 2.57 21.45
C GLY A 106 -0.25 2.16 21.96
N ARG A 107 -0.06 0.94 22.47
CA ARG A 107 1.28 0.44 22.83
C ARG A 107 2.08 0.11 21.58
N SER A 108 3.34 0.54 21.54
CA SER A 108 4.26 0.26 20.42
C SER A 108 5.42 -0.63 20.87
N LEU A 109 5.95 -1.40 19.92
CA LEU A 109 7.18 -2.15 20.04
C LEU A 109 7.99 -1.94 18.75
N GLY A 110 9.31 -1.87 18.87
CA GLY A 110 10.23 -1.75 17.75
C GLY A 110 11.35 -2.76 17.88
N GLY A 111 11.83 -3.24 16.74
CA GLY A 111 12.96 -4.16 16.65
C GLY A 111 13.86 -3.79 15.47
N GLY A 112 15.12 -4.20 15.55
CA GLY A 112 16.10 -3.93 14.51
C GLY A 112 17.04 -5.10 14.30
N ILE A 113 17.45 -5.32 13.05
CA ILE A 113 18.50 -6.26 12.69
C ILE A 113 19.56 -5.51 11.89
N ILE A 114 20.80 -5.61 12.35
CA ILE A 114 21.99 -5.17 11.60
C ILE A 114 22.39 -6.34 10.70
N ARG A 115 22.58 -6.06 9.41
CA ARG A 115 23.11 -7.00 8.42
C ARG A 115 24.35 -6.41 7.77
N ASP A 116 25.35 -7.24 7.60
CA ASP A 116 26.60 -7.02 6.87
C ASP A 116 26.40 -7.15 5.35
#